data_AF-A0AB37L683-F1
#
_entry.id   AF-A0AB37L683-F1
#
_cell.length_a   1.000
_cell.length_b   1.000
_cell.length_c   1.000
_cell.angle_alpha   90.00
_cell.angle_beta   90.00
_cell.angle_gamma   90.00
#
_symmetry.space_group_name_H-M   'P 1'
#
loop_
_entity.id
_entity.type
_entity.pdbx_description
1 polymer ?
#
loop_
_entity_poly.entity_id
_entity_poly.type
_entity_poly.pdbx_seq_one_letter_code
_entity_poly.pdbx_strand_id
1 'polypeptide(L)'
;MIRLILLTDFTESFSYNLLKGVLAYSKSHEPWVVCRMPPSYKNSHGIEGVLKWAKTWHADAIIGRFDNDDNVELFRENGIIALAQDYKSRFSNIPNITGDYRKTGRMAAEFFLSKGFQNFAFYGYRDTVWSQERCEGFYECIAAQGFGNNFYSYQDQSLDDLWFYEAPPLLNWLKSLPQPTALMACDDNQGNRITEICKVNNIRVPDKIAILGVDNDEIICNLSDPPLSSISQNIVRGGFEAAALIEHLLNDEEATYQDVVLQPVNIINRLSTDFYSTTDAHIQTALKYIHQNIAADITVSDIVKQVPLSRRLLEIRFKQVTQQSIHKYIFNLRMERFAQLLLASDAPIADVAEQVGINNLKNLSRQFKALKKVSPNEYRKEYQTKSYQR
;
A
#
# COMPACT_ATOMS: atom_id res chain seq x y z
N MET A 1 25.84 -6.24 18.43
CA MET A 1 24.92 -5.07 18.35
C MET A 1 25.08 -4.38 17.01
N ILE A 2 24.09 -4.55 16.14
CA ILE A 2 24.06 -3.99 14.78
C ILE A 2 23.62 -2.51 14.79
N ARG A 3 24.30 -1.67 14.01
CA ARG A 3 24.03 -0.25 13.77
C ARG A 3 23.52 -0.05 12.34
N LEU A 4 22.24 0.24 12.23
CA LEU A 4 21.56 0.44 10.95
C LEU A 4 21.33 1.93 10.68
N ILE A 5 21.66 2.38 9.48
CA ILE A 5 21.19 3.66 8.93
C ILE A 5 19.93 3.38 8.09
N LEU A 6 18.87 4.14 8.35
CA LEU A 6 17.67 4.15 7.52
C LEU A 6 17.58 5.51 6.82
N LEU A 7 18.04 5.55 5.56
CA LEU A 7 18.12 6.73 4.69
C LEU A 7 16.84 6.85 3.85
N THR A 8 15.80 7.45 4.42
CA THR A 8 14.49 7.55 3.77
C THR A 8 13.65 8.70 4.35
N ASP A 9 12.57 9.05 3.67
CA ASP A 9 11.57 9.97 4.19
C ASP A 9 10.63 9.23 5.17
N PHE A 10 10.50 9.74 6.39
CA PHE A 10 9.66 9.18 7.45
C PHE A 10 8.26 9.79 7.51
N THR A 11 7.90 10.67 6.56
CA THR A 11 6.55 11.21 6.44
C THR A 11 5.57 10.21 5.83
N GLU A 12 6.07 9.26 5.04
CA GLU A 12 5.24 8.23 4.39
C GLU A 12 5.07 6.97 5.26
N SER A 13 3.90 6.34 5.14
CA SER A 13 3.58 5.11 5.85
C SER A 13 4.52 3.95 5.49
N PHE A 14 5.09 3.96 4.29
CA PHE A 14 6.01 2.90 3.83
C PHE A 14 7.23 2.79 4.74
N SER A 15 8.01 3.85 4.86
CA SER A 15 9.22 3.90 5.70
C SER A 15 8.94 3.58 7.16
N TYR A 16 7.81 4.06 7.68
CA TYR A 16 7.38 3.79 9.04
C TYR A 16 7.08 2.29 9.26
N ASN A 17 6.36 1.65 8.33
CA ASN A 17 6.04 0.23 8.42
C ASN A 17 7.27 -0.65 8.18
N LEU A 18 8.20 -0.23 7.31
CA LEU A 18 9.47 -0.91 7.12
C LEU A 18 10.28 -0.93 8.42
N LEU A 19 10.39 0.22 9.10
CA LEU A 19 11.06 0.33 10.40
C LEU A 19 10.38 -0.54 11.46
N LYS A 20 9.04 -0.63 11.49
CA LYS A 20 8.35 -1.57 12.39
C LYS A 20 8.78 -3.01 12.16
N GLY A 21 8.96 -3.42 10.91
CA GLY A 21 9.45 -4.74 10.54
C GLY A 21 10.83 -5.03 11.09
N VAL A 22 11.77 -4.09 10.86
CA VAL A 22 13.14 -4.16 11.39
C VAL A 22 13.14 -4.26 12.91
N LEU A 23 12.30 -3.46 13.58
CA LEU A 23 12.16 -3.50 15.04
C LEU A 23 11.51 -4.81 15.54
N ALA A 24 10.60 -5.41 14.77
CA ALA A 24 10.01 -6.69 15.12
C ALA A 24 11.07 -7.81 15.08
N TYR A 25 11.97 -7.79 14.09
CA TYR A 25 13.08 -8.73 13.99
C TYR A 25 14.07 -8.56 15.15
N SER A 26 14.52 -7.33 15.42
CA SER A 26 15.54 -7.08 16.46
C SER A 26 15.04 -7.35 17.88
N LYS A 27 13.72 -7.32 18.14
CA LYS A 27 13.15 -7.70 19.45
C LYS A 27 13.29 -9.20 19.77
N SER A 28 13.32 -10.07 18.76
CA SER A 28 13.54 -11.50 18.95
C SER A 28 15.02 -11.90 18.87
N HIS A 29 15.91 -10.93 18.61
CA HIS A 29 17.36 -11.10 18.45
C HIS A 29 18.11 -10.06 19.32
N GLU A 30 19.37 -9.74 19.00
CA GLU A 30 20.05 -8.62 19.64
C GLU A 30 19.39 -7.27 19.28
N PRO A 31 19.23 -6.33 20.23
CA PRO A 31 18.72 -5.00 19.93
C PRO A 31 19.63 -4.25 18.95
N TRP A 32 19.03 -3.66 17.92
CA TRP A 32 19.75 -2.81 16.95
C TRP A 32 19.67 -1.35 17.35
N VAL A 33 20.69 -0.58 16.99
CA VAL A 33 20.66 0.88 17.04
C VAL A 33 20.34 1.40 15.64
N VAL A 34 19.25 2.17 15.51
CA VAL A 34 18.80 2.70 14.21
C VAL A 34 19.00 4.20 14.15
N CYS A 35 19.83 4.66 13.22
CA CYS A 35 19.93 6.06 12.83
C CYS A 35 18.91 6.36 11.71
N ARG A 36 18.07 7.37 11.91
CA ARG A 36 17.15 7.86 10.89
C ARG A 36 17.81 9.02 10.16
N MET A 37 18.21 8.80 8.90
CA MET A 37 18.88 9.79 8.07
C MET A 37 17.90 10.32 7.02
N PRO A 38 17.66 11.62 6.91
CA PRO A 38 16.77 12.17 5.90
C PRO A 38 17.44 12.18 4.50
N PRO A 39 16.69 12.04 3.40
CA PRO A 39 17.23 12.08 2.04
C PRO A 39 17.95 13.40 1.72
N SER A 40 17.55 14.50 2.35
CA SER A 40 18.20 15.81 2.20
C SER A 40 19.69 15.80 2.57
N TYR A 41 20.11 14.89 3.45
CA TYR A 41 21.53 14.73 3.78
C TYR A 41 22.32 14.19 2.58
N LYS A 42 21.82 13.15 1.91
CA LYS A 42 22.38 12.61 0.66
C LYS A 42 22.41 13.68 -0.43
N ASN A 43 21.30 14.39 -0.62
CA ASN A 43 21.21 15.44 -1.63
C ASN A 43 22.24 16.57 -1.42
N SER A 44 22.64 16.83 -0.17
CA SER A 44 23.60 17.90 0.16
C SER A 44 25.06 17.44 0.16
N HIS A 45 25.33 16.16 0.45
CA HIS A 45 26.69 15.66 0.67
C HIS A 45 27.12 14.53 -0.28
N GLY A 46 26.23 14.09 -1.17
CA GLY A 46 26.44 12.94 -2.03
C GLY A 46 26.51 11.62 -1.25
N ILE A 47 26.73 10.53 -1.99
CA ILE A 47 26.85 9.20 -1.41
C ILE A 47 28.14 9.06 -0.60
N GLU A 48 29.22 9.76 -0.98
CA GLU A 48 30.50 9.79 -0.28
C GLU A 48 30.36 10.47 1.10
N GLY A 49 29.53 11.50 1.20
CA GLY A 49 29.20 12.14 2.47
C GLY A 49 28.43 11.22 3.40
N VAL A 50 27.44 10.49 2.86
CA VAL A 50 26.71 9.45 3.60
C VAL A 50 27.68 8.38 4.10
N LEU A 51 28.57 7.87 3.24
CA LEU A 51 29.58 6.89 3.62
C LEU A 51 30.52 7.40 4.71
N LYS A 52 31.03 8.64 4.58
CA LYS A 52 31.91 9.24 5.58
C LYS A 52 31.24 9.27 6.96
N TRP A 53 29.96 9.67 6.99
CA TRP A 53 29.18 9.67 8.22
C TRP A 53 28.98 8.25 8.75
N ALA A 54 28.61 7.30 7.88
CA ALA A 54 28.40 5.90 8.23
C ALA A 54 29.65 5.26 8.87
N LYS A 55 30.84 5.50 8.29
CA LYS A 55 32.12 5.05 8.86
C LYS A 55 32.41 5.68 10.23
N THR A 56 32.14 6.98 10.37
CA THR A 56 32.35 7.71 11.65
C THR A 56 31.44 7.17 12.74
N TRP A 57 30.22 6.80 12.38
CA TRP A 57 29.24 6.23 13.30
C TRP A 57 29.38 4.71 13.48
N HIS A 58 30.32 4.08 12.75
CA HIS A 58 30.52 2.63 12.68
C HIS A 58 29.23 1.88 12.31
N ALA A 59 28.52 2.34 11.28
CA ALA A 59 27.36 1.63 10.75
C ALA A 59 27.77 0.25 10.22
N ASP A 60 26.94 -0.76 10.49
CA ASP A 60 27.08 -2.10 9.92
C ASP A 60 26.25 -2.24 8.64
N ALA A 61 25.13 -1.50 8.56
CA ALA A 61 24.23 -1.55 7.42
C ALA A 61 23.54 -0.20 7.12
N ILE A 62 23.07 -0.06 5.89
CA ILE A 62 22.22 1.03 5.42
C ILE A 62 21.07 0.47 4.57
N ILE A 63 19.84 0.85 4.90
CA ILE A 63 18.68 0.72 4.01
C ILE A 63 18.39 2.13 3.50
N GLY A 64 18.45 2.34 2.18
CA GLY A 64 18.46 3.70 1.64
C GLY A 64 17.74 3.88 0.31
N ARG A 65 17.21 5.10 0.13
CA ARG A 65 16.82 5.64 -1.18
C ARG A 65 18.06 6.06 -1.95
N PHE A 66 18.37 5.32 -3.00
CA PHE A 66 19.51 5.57 -3.88
C PHE A 66 19.03 5.89 -5.30
N ASP A 67 19.72 6.82 -5.95
CA ASP A 67 19.54 7.08 -7.37
C ASP A 67 20.42 6.11 -8.16
N ASN A 68 20.01 5.75 -9.38
CA ASN A 68 20.71 4.70 -10.13
C ASN A 68 22.14 5.08 -10.56
N ASP A 69 22.50 6.36 -10.48
CA ASP A 69 23.85 6.91 -10.69
C ASP A 69 24.66 7.05 -9.38
N ASP A 70 24.07 6.79 -8.22
CA ASP A 70 24.81 6.73 -6.95
C ASP A 70 25.80 5.55 -6.97
N ASN A 71 27.06 5.80 -6.56
CA ASN A 71 28.06 4.76 -6.39
C ASN A 71 27.85 3.97 -5.09
N VAL A 72 26.82 3.12 -5.06
CA VAL A 72 26.43 2.33 -3.88
C VAL A 72 27.41 1.21 -3.51
N GLU A 73 28.32 0.82 -4.41
CA GLU A 73 29.34 -0.22 -4.15
C GLU A 73 30.32 0.21 -3.04
N LEU A 74 30.51 1.51 -2.89
CA LEU A 74 31.35 2.09 -1.85
C LEU A 74 30.98 1.62 -0.45
N PHE A 75 29.70 1.31 -0.18
CA PHE A 75 29.32 0.75 1.12
C PHE A 75 29.90 -0.65 1.33
N ARG A 76 29.77 -1.55 0.36
CA ARG A 76 30.30 -2.92 0.43
C ARG A 76 31.83 -2.91 0.53
N GLU A 77 32.50 -2.08 -0.26
CA GLU A 77 33.96 -1.90 -0.21
C GLU A 77 34.47 -1.46 1.17
N ASN A 78 33.59 -0.87 1.99
CA ASN A 78 33.91 -0.39 3.33
C ASN A 78 33.26 -1.26 4.43
N GLY A 79 32.81 -2.47 4.10
CA GLY A 79 32.23 -3.42 5.07
C GLY A 79 30.84 -3.05 5.57
N ILE A 80 30.10 -2.20 4.84
CA ILE A 80 28.75 -1.78 5.19
C ILE A 80 27.75 -2.45 4.24
N ILE A 81 26.80 -3.19 4.78
CA ILE A 81 25.75 -3.83 3.98
C ILE A 81 24.73 -2.78 3.52
N ALA A 82 24.60 -2.57 2.21
CA ALA A 82 23.63 -1.64 1.64
C ALA A 82 22.44 -2.39 1.02
N LEU A 83 21.21 -1.96 1.34
CA LEU A 83 19.97 -2.42 0.71
C LEU A 83 19.26 -1.21 0.08
N ALA A 84 18.86 -1.34 -1.19
CA ALA A 84 18.15 -0.30 -1.91
C ALA A 84 16.64 -0.37 -1.67
N GLN A 85 15.99 0.79 -1.53
CA GLN A 85 14.53 0.93 -1.54
C GLN A 85 14.15 2.23 -2.27
N ASP A 86 12.93 2.35 -2.78
CA ASP A 86 12.42 3.54 -3.47
C ASP A 86 13.34 4.09 -4.60
N TYR A 87 13.65 3.24 -5.58
CA TYR A 87 14.55 3.54 -6.70
C TYR A 87 13.80 3.58 -8.05
N LYS A 88 14.42 4.19 -9.08
CA LYS A 88 13.88 4.18 -10.46
C LYS A 88 14.06 2.81 -11.13
N SER A 89 15.22 2.18 -10.99
CA SER A 89 15.54 0.83 -11.49
C SER A 89 16.17 -0.03 -10.40
N ARG A 90 15.94 -1.35 -10.44
CA ARG A 90 16.55 -2.28 -9.49
C ARG A 90 18.08 -2.27 -9.63
N PHE A 91 18.78 -2.30 -8.50
CA PHE A 91 20.23 -2.42 -8.46
C PHE A 91 20.64 -3.88 -8.68
N SER A 92 21.69 -4.11 -9.47
CA SER A 92 22.24 -5.45 -9.69
C SER A 92 23.32 -5.82 -8.67
N ASN A 93 23.93 -4.83 -8.05
CA ASN A 93 25.11 -4.96 -7.20
C ASN A 93 24.80 -4.89 -5.70
N ILE A 94 23.59 -4.55 -5.29
CA ILE A 94 23.12 -4.61 -3.90
C ILE A 94 21.70 -5.20 -3.83
N PRO A 95 21.30 -5.83 -2.71
CA PRO A 95 19.94 -6.32 -2.54
C PRO A 95 18.92 -5.18 -2.58
N ASN A 96 17.76 -5.44 -3.19
CA ASN A 96 16.66 -4.50 -3.26
C ASN A 96 15.51 -4.91 -2.34
N ILE A 97 14.88 -3.95 -1.69
CA ILE A 97 13.54 -4.09 -1.10
C ILE A 97 12.55 -3.67 -2.18
N THR A 98 11.93 -4.65 -2.83
CA THR A 98 11.15 -4.48 -4.06
C THR A 98 9.76 -5.07 -3.92
N GLY A 99 8.78 -4.65 -4.70
CA GLY A 99 7.46 -5.28 -4.74
C GLY A 99 7.29 -6.28 -5.88
N ASP A 100 6.36 -7.22 -5.72
CA ASP A 100 5.81 -7.97 -6.86
C ASP A 100 4.81 -7.09 -7.62
N TYR A 101 5.37 -6.17 -8.41
CA TYR A 101 4.64 -5.09 -9.08
C TYR A 101 3.67 -5.61 -10.14
N ARG A 102 4.06 -6.63 -10.93
CA ARG A 102 3.16 -7.27 -11.89
C ARG A 102 1.98 -7.95 -11.22
N LYS A 103 2.20 -8.65 -10.10
CA LYS A 103 1.10 -9.23 -9.32
C LYS A 103 0.21 -8.17 -8.69
N THR A 104 0.78 -7.04 -8.29
CA THR A 104 0.02 -5.88 -7.78
C THR A 104 -0.91 -5.33 -8.88
N GLY A 105 -0.39 -5.12 -10.09
CA GLY A 105 -1.18 -4.74 -11.26
C GLY A 105 -2.29 -5.75 -11.57
N ARG A 106 -1.96 -7.04 -11.58
CA ARG A 106 -2.95 -8.12 -11.79
C ARG A 106 -4.07 -8.09 -10.74
N MET A 107 -3.73 -7.88 -9.47
CA MET A 107 -4.71 -7.80 -8.38
C MET A 107 -5.70 -6.64 -8.59
N ALA A 108 -5.23 -5.48 -9.06
CA ALA A 108 -6.10 -4.36 -9.42
C ALA A 108 -7.05 -4.71 -10.57
N ALA A 109 -6.53 -5.39 -11.61
CA ALA A 109 -7.32 -5.80 -12.78
C ALA A 109 -8.42 -6.78 -12.37
N GLU A 110 -8.07 -7.85 -11.66
CA GLU A 110 -9.01 -8.85 -11.16
C GLU A 110 -10.11 -8.22 -10.30
N PHE A 111 -9.75 -7.26 -9.46
CA PHE A 111 -10.70 -6.51 -8.64
C PHE A 111 -11.70 -5.72 -9.48
N PHE A 112 -11.24 -4.93 -10.44
CA PHE A 112 -12.14 -4.13 -11.27
C PHE A 112 -12.96 -5.00 -12.24
N LEU A 113 -12.38 -6.07 -12.78
CA LEU A 113 -13.09 -7.06 -13.59
C LEU A 113 -14.22 -7.72 -12.78
N SER A 114 -13.95 -8.09 -11.52
CA SER A 114 -14.97 -8.67 -10.63
C SER A 114 -16.13 -7.70 -10.30
N LYS A 115 -15.89 -6.39 -10.42
CA LYS A 115 -16.90 -5.33 -10.29
C LYS A 115 -17.63 -5.02 -11.62
N GLY A 116 -17.26 -5.68 -12.72
CA GLY A 116 -17.93 -5.56 -14.02
C GLY A 116 -17.52 -4.34 -14.86
N PHE A 117 -16.39 -3.69 -14.54
CA PHE A 117 -15.86 -2.64 -15.41
C PHE A 117 -15.44 -3.20 -16.77
N GLN A 118 -15.62 -2.39 -17.81
CA GLN A 118 -15.25 -2.72 -19.19
C GLN A 118 -14.24 -1.75 -19.79
N ASN A 119 -14.03 -0.61 -19.13
CA ASN A 119 -13.04 0.40 -19.49
C ASN A 119 -12.05 0.55 -18.34
N PHE A 120 -10.77 0.60 -18.68
CA PHE A 120 -9.69 0.57 -17.72
C PHE A 120 -8.66 1.65 -18.04
N ALA A 121 -8.17 2.30 -17.00
CA ALA A 121 -7.13 3.31 -17.11
C ALA A 121 -6.00 3.03 -16.12
N PHE A 122 -4.77 3.33 -16.53
CA PHE A 122 -3.62 3.38 -15.64
C PHE A 122 -3.03 4.79 -15.63
N TYR A 123 -2.70 5.28 -14.44
CA TYR A 123 -2.03 6.56 -14.26
C TYR A 123 -0.77 6.38 -13.42
N GLY A 124 0.38 6.78 -13.95
CA GLY A 124 1.63 6.66 -13.23
C GLY A 124 2.81 7.33 -13.93
N TYR A 125 4.00 6.83 -13.64
CA TYR A 125 5.27 7.35 -14.15
C TYR A 125 5.84 6.46 -15.24
N ARG A 126 6.47 7.08 -16.23
CA ARG A 126 7.17 6.37 -17.31
C ARG A 126 8.52 5.82 -16.86
N ASP A 127 9.28 6.53 -16.03
CA ASP A 127 10.72 6.25 -15.86
C ASP A 127 11.05 5.48 -14.56
N THR A 128 10.10 4.69 -14.06
CA THR A 128 10.32 3.87 -12.86
C THR A 128 9.72 2.47 -12.97
N VAL A 129 10.53 1.48 -12.61
CA VAL A 129 10.24 0.06 -12.76
C VAL A 129 8.96 -0.35 -12.02
N TRP A 130 8.71 0.23 -10.85
CA TRP A 130 7.55 -0.13 -10.04
C TRP A 130 6.23 0.36 -10.64
N SER A 131 6.24 1.50 -11.34
CA SER A 131 5.07 2.01 -12.06
C SER A 131 4.83 1.22 -13.34
N GLN A 132 5.89 1.00 -14.12
CA GLN A 132 5.83 0.24 -15.37
C GLN A 132 5.31 -1.19 -15.15
N GLU A 133 5.89 -1.94 -14.21
CA GLU A 133 5.50 -3.33 -13.97
C GLU A 133 4.08 -3.45 -13.37
N ARG A 134 3.64 -2.45 -12.55
CA ARG A 134 2.24 -2.35 -12.11
C ARG A 134 1.32 -2.17 -13.32
N CYS A 135 1.66 -1.29 -14.26
CA CYS A 135 0.90 -1.08 -15.50
C CYS A 135 0.85 -2.34 -16.37
N GLU A 136 1.98 -3.01 -16.57
CA GLU A 136 2.08 -4.23 -17.37
C GLU A 136 1.21 -5.35 -16.79
N GLY A 137 1.32 -5.63 -15.49
CA GLY A 137 0.53 -6.66 -14.85
C GLY A 137 -0.98 -6.37 -14.88
N PHE A 138 -1.35 -5.10 -14.80
CA PHE A 138 -2.74 -4.64 -14.93
C PHE A 138 -3.24 -4.86 -16.36
N TYR A 139 -2.51 -4.38 -17.36
CA TYR A 139 -2.85 -4.51 -18.78
C TYR A 139 -2.92 -5.98 -19.23
N GLU A 140 -1.91 -6.79 -18.92
CA GLU A 140 -1.84 -8.20 -19.31
C GLU A 140 -3.08 -8.97 -18.82
N CYS A 141 -3.52 -8.70 -17.59
CA CYS A 141 -4.72 -9.31 -17.02
C CYS A 141 -6.01 -8.86 -17.73
N ILE A 142 -6.16 -7.57 -18.01
CA ILE A 142 -7.31 -7.01 -18.74
C ILE A 142 -7.37 -7.53 -20.17
N ALA A 143 -6.23 -7.54 -20.86
CA ALA A 143 -6.10 -8.04 -22.23
C ALA A 143 -6.47 -9.52 -22.34
N ALA A 144 -6.06 -10.34 -21.37
CA ALA A 144 -6.42 -11.75 -21.30
C ALA A 144 -7.95 -12.00 -21.16
N GLN A 145 -8.71 -11.00 -20.67
CA GLN A 145 -10.18 -11.05 -20.59
C GLN A 145 -10.87 -10.40 -21.80
N GLY A 146 -10.13 -10.03 -22.84
CA GLY A 146 -10.68 -9.45 -24.08
C GLY A 146 -10.91 -7.94 -24.03
N PHE A 147 -10.50 -7.25 -22.96
CA PHE A 147 -10.68 -5.81 -22.80
C PHE A 147 -9.44 -4.99 -23.18
N GLY A 148 -8.45 -5.58 -23.86
CA GLY A 148 -7.19 -4.91 -24.20
C GLY A 148 -7.34 -3.64 -25.04
N ASN A 149 -8.39 -3.56 -25.88
CA ASN A 149 -8.71 -2.35 -26.67
C ASN A 149 -9.37 -1.24 -25.84
N ASN A 150 -9.84 -1.54 -24.62
CA ASN A 150 -10.49 -0.59 -23.71
C ASN A 150 -9.53 -0.17 -22.58
N PHE A 151 -8.23 -0.17 -22.87
CA PHE A 151 -7.18 0.22 -21.94
C PHE A 151 -6.57 1.55 -22.34
N TYR A 152 -6.49 2.47 -21.39
CA TYR A 152 -5.90 3.80 -21.55
C TYR A 152 -4.78 3.96 -20.53
N SER A 153 -3.68 4.62 -20.90
CA SER A 153 -2.65 4.95 -19.91
C SER A 153 -2.16 6.37 -20.07
N TYR A 154 -1.83 6.99 -18.94
CA TYR A 154 -1.18 8.29 -18.88
C TYR A 154 0.05 8.14 -18.00
N GLN A 155 1.22 8.13 -18.64
CA GLN A 155 2.50 7.86 -18.00
C GLN A 155 3.54 8.96 -18.22
N ASP A 156 3.21 10.01 -18.97
CA ASP A 156 4.15 11.03 -19.45
C ASP A 156 4.64 12.00 -18.35
N GLN A 157 4.50 11.63 -17.08
CA GLN A 157 4.99 12.42 -15.96
C GLN A 157 6.33 11.89 -15.46
N SER A 158 7.24 12.82 -15.15
CA SER A 158 8.48 12.53 -14.44
C SER A 158 8.22 12.45 -12.94
N LEU A 159 8.95 11.56 -12.26
CA LEU A 159 9.06 11.52 -10.79
C LEU A 159 9.70 12.79 -10.21
N ASP A 160 10.40 13.57 -11.03
CA ASP A 160 11.15 14.74 -10.58
C ASP A 160 10.25 16.01 -10.53
N ASP A 161 9.05 15.97 -11.12
CA ASP A 161 8.09 17.09 -11.23
C ASP A 161 6.89 16.99 -10.26
N LEU A 162 7.10 16.37 -9.08
CA LEU A 162 6.04 16.07 -8.11
C LEU A 162 5.18 17.27 -7.65
N TRP A 163 5.73 18.49 -7.74
CA TRP A 163 5.12 19.73 -7.24
C TRP A 163 4.59 20.67 -8.34
N PHE A 164 4.88 20.40 -9.62
CA PHE A 164 4.52 21.30 -10.70
C PHE A 164 3.12 20.98 -11.26
N TYR A 165 2.18 21.89 -11.03
CA TYR A 165 0.78 21.72 -11.36
C TYR A 165 0.48 22.21 -12.78
N GLU A 166 0.52 21.32 -13.77
CA GLU A 166 -0.26 21.51 -14.99
C GLU A 166 -1.50 20.61 -14.93
N ALA A 167 -2.55 21.11 -14.27
CA ALA A 167 -3.86 20.45 -14.26
C ALA A 167 -4.48 20.22 -15.65
N PRO A 168 -4.29 21.07 -16.69
CA PRO A 168 -5.05 20.94 -17.93
C PRO A 168 -4.81 19.63 -18.72
N PRO A 169 -3.57 19.15 -18.96
CA PRO A 169 -3.36 17.90 -19.71
C PRO A 169 -3.99 16.67 -19.03
N LEU A 170 -3.77 16.52 -17.72
CA LEU A 170 -4.33 15.42 -16.94
C LEU A 170 -5.87 15.51 -16.87
N LEU A 171 -6.43 16.70 -16.67
CA LEU A 171 -7.87 16.91 -16.68
C LEU A 171 -8.50 16.56 -18.04
N ASN A 172 -7.87 16.97 -19.13
CA ASN A 172 -8.34 16.67 -20.48
C ASN A 172 -8.34 15.16 -20.75
N TRP A 173 -7.30 14.45 -20.29
CA TRP A 173 -7.27 12.99 -20.35
C TRP A 173 -8.36 12.35 -19.50
N LEU A 174 -8.55 12.77 -18.24
CA LEU A 174 -9.63 12.24 -17.39
C LEU A 174 -11.02 12.46 -18.00
N LYS A 175 -11.24 13.60 -18.69
CA LYS A 175 -12.50 13.89 -19.39
C LYS A 175 -12.70 13.08 -20.67
N SER A 176 -11.62 12.62 -21.32
CA SER A 176 -11.70 11.84 -22.55
C SER A 176 -11.94 10.34 -22.30
N LEU A 177 -11.72 9.86 -21.07
CA LEU A 177 -11.97 8.46 -20.72
C LEU A 177 -13.45 8.08 -20.91
N PRO A 178 -13.74 6.90 -21.50
CA PRO A 178 -15.11 6.38 -21.56
C PRO A 178 -15.67 6.16 -20.15
N GLN A 179 -16.99 6.17 -19.98
CA GLN A 179 -17.62 6.06 -18.66
C GLN A 179 -18.55 4.84 -18.59
N PRO A 180 -18.56 4.09 -17.47
CA PRO A 180 -17.65 4.21 -16.33
C PRO A 180 -16.24 3.66 -16.65
N THR A 181 -15.19 4.24 -16.07
CA THR A 181 -13.80 3.74 -16.15
C THR A 181 -13.27 3.36 -14.78
N ALA A 182 -12.59 2.22 -14.71
CA ALA A 182 -11.77 1.80 -13.58
C ALA A 182 -10.33 2.29 -13.77
N LEU A 183 -9.87 3.18 -12.90
CA LEU A 183 -8.54 3.75 -12.93
C LEU A 183 -7.69 3.16 -11.79
N MET A 184 -6.55 2.57 -12.15
CA MET A 184 -5.47 2.24 -11.23
C MET A 184 -4.43 3.37 -11.26
N ALA A 185 -4.18 3.99 -10.11
CA ALA A 185 -3.05 4.88 -9.91
C ALA A 185 -1.82 4.05 -9.49
N CYS A 186 -0.62 4.48 -9.88
CA CYS A 186 0.59 3.76 -9.57
C CYS A 186 0.86 3.71 -8.06
N ASP A 187 0.47 4.73 -7.29
CA ASP A 187 0.55 4.80 -5.83
C ASP A 187 -0.63 5.63 -5.25
N ASP A 188 -0.71 5.73 -3.92
CA ASP A 188 -1.76 6.49 -3.23
C ASP A 188 -1.63 8.02 -3.42
N ASN A 189 -0.42 8.55 -3.57
CA ASN A 189 -0.20 9.99 -3.82
C ASN A 189 -0.83 10.41 -5.16
N GLN A 190 -0.58 9.63 -6.20
CA GLN A 190 -1.17 9.78 -7.52
C GLN A 190 -2.67 9.51 -7.50
N GLY A 191 -3.13 8.53 -6.72
CA GLY A 191 -4.55 8.30 -6.47
C GLY A 191 -5.25 9.53 -5.86
N ASN A 192 -4.67 10.11 -4.81
CA ASN A 192 -5.17 11.32 -4.17
C ASN A 192 -5.22 12.49 -5.14
N ARG A 193 -4.15 12.71 -5.91
CA ARG A 193 -4.09 13.76 -6.93
C ARG A 193 -5.24 13.67 -7.93
N ILE A 194 -5.57 12.47 -8.42
CA ILE A 194 -6.71 12.28 -9.31
C ILE A 194 -8.03 12.61 -8.60
N THR A 195 -8.21 12.17 -7.35
CA THR A 195 -9.44 12.48 -6.60
C THR A 195 -9.64 13.98 -6.42
N GLU A 196 -8.58 14.74 -6.15
CA GLU A 196 -8.63 16.20 -6.02
C GLU A 196 -9.01 16.88 -7.34
N ILE A 197 -8.39 16.48 -8.45
CA ILE A 197 -8.72 17.00 -9.79
C ILE A 197 -10.18 16.69 -10.13
N CYS A 198 -10.63 15.46 -9.87
CA CYS A 198 -12.01 15.06 -10.08
C CYS A 198 -12.98 15.93 -9.26
N LYS A 199 -12.67 16.15 -7.98
CA LYS A 199 -13.50 16.96 -7.06
C LYS A 199 -13.60 18.41 -7.52
N VAL A 200 -12.47 19.07 -7.82
CA VAL A 200 -12.44 20.47 -8.29
C VAL A 200 -13.20 20.65 -9.61
N ASN A 201 -13.24 19.61 -10.45
CA ASN A 201 -13.86 19.65 -11.78
C ASN A 201 -15.22 18.92 -11.87
N ASN A 202 -15.84 18.57 -10.74
CA ASN A 202 -17.14 17.89 -10.68
C ASN A 202 -17.21 16.56 -11.46
N ILE A 203 -16.09 15.83 -11.54
CA ILE A 203 -16.07 14.45 -12.04
C ILE A 203 -16.41 13.53 -10.87
N ARG A 204 -17.52 12.80 -10.96
CA ARG A 204 -17.99 11.93 -9.88
C ARG A 204 -17.13 10.68 -9.73
N VAL A 205 -16.57 10.49 -8.54
CA VAL A 205 -15.88 9.28 -8.10
C VAL A 205 -16.77 8.58 -7.07
N PRO A 206 -17.08 7.27 -7.20
CA PRO A 206 -16.63 6.34 -8.24
C PRO A 206 -17.52 6.27 -9.50
N ASP A 207 -18.65 7.00 -9.55
CA ASP A 207 -19.69 6.81 -10.59
C ASP A 207 -19.18 6.92 -12.04
N LYS A 208 -18.32 7.89 -12.32
CA LYS A 208 -17.73 8.10 -13.65
C LYS A 208 -16.35 7.45 -13.74
N ILE A 209 -15.53 7.65 -12.72
CA ILE A 209 -14.18 7.12 -12.62
C ILE A 209 -14.02 6.53 -11.23
N ALA A 210 -13.85 5.21 -11.14
CA ALA A 210 -13.43 4.55 -9.91
C ALA A 210 -11.91 4.57 -9.83
N ILE A 211 -11.33 4.86 -8.66
CA ILE A 211 -9.89 5.10 -8.50
C ILE A 211 -9.34 4.18 -7.42
N LEU A 212 -8.35 3.36 -7.77
CA LEU A 212 -7.62 2.47 -6.85
C LEU A 212 -6.15 2.90 -6.79
N GLY A 213 -5.64 3.16 -5.59
CA GLY A 213 -4.21 3.41 -5.33
C GLY A 213 -3.45 2.15 -4.92
N VAL A 214 -2.21 2.33 -4.53
CA VAL A 214 -1.30 1.28 -4.04
C VAL A 214 -0.52 1.83 -2.85
N ASP A 215 -0.16 0.93 -1.93
CA ASP A 215 0.64 1.11 -0.70
C ASP A 215 -0.20 1.26 0.58
N ASN A 216 -1.46 1.65 0.45
CA ASN A 216 -2.42 1.85 1.55
C ASN A 216 -1.86 2.75 2.66
N ASP A 217 -1.31 3.90 2.27
CA ASP A 217 -1.02 4.99 3.19
C ASP A 217 -2.34 5.51 3.77
N GLU A 218 -2.59 5.21 5.05
CA GLU A 218 -3.87 5.56 5.69
C GLU A 218 -4.07 7.08 5.76
N ILE A 219 -3.02 7.88 5.83
CA ILE A 219 -3.14 9.34 5.88
C ILE A 219 -3.60 9.86 4.53
N ILE A 220 -2.88 9.51 3.45
CA ILE A 220 -3.21 9.91 2.09
C ILE A 220 -4.59 9.38 1.68
N CYS A 221 -4.86 8.10 1.95
CA CYS A 221 -6.14 7.49 1.61
C CYS A 221 -7.34 8.16 2.30
N ASN A 222 -7.18 8.63 3.54
CA ASN A 222 -8.24 9.30 4.30
C ASN A 222 -8.32 10.80 4.00
N LEU A 223 -7.23 11.41 3.50
CA LEU A 223 -7.21 12.79 3.00
C LEU A 223 -8.01 12.93 1.70
N SER A 224 -7.95 11.92 0.84
CA SER A 224 -8.73 11.85 -0.41
C SER A 224 -10.23 11.96 -0.17
N ASP A 225 -10.93 12.63 -1.09
CA ASP A 225 -12.39 12.77 -1.05
C ASP A 225 -13.01 12.45 -2.42
N PRO A 226 -13.68 11.29 -2.56
CA PRO A 226 -13.95 10.28 -1.51
C PRO A 226 -12.69 9.53 -1.04
N PRO A 227 -12.70 8.92 0.17
CA PRO A 227 -11.59 8.11 0.67
C PRO A 227 -11.11 7.05 -0.34
N LEU A 228 -9.80 7.02 -0.55
CA LEU A 228 -9.14 6.24 -1.60
C LEU A 228 -9.02 4.77 -1.22
N SER A 229 -9.51 3.89 -2.08
CA SER A 229 -9.28 2.45 -2.00
C SER A 229 -7.86 2.17 -2.45
N SER A 230 -7.18 1.22 -1.81
CA SER A 230 -5.77 0.99 -2.11
C SER A 230 -5.37 -0.48 -1.95
N ILE A 231 -4.39 -0.94 -2.74
CA ILE A 231 -3.74 -2.23 -2.56
C ILE A 231 -2.72 -2.13 -1.43
N SER A 232 -2.92 -2.92 -0.38
CA SER A 232 -1.98 -3.01 0.72
C SER A 232 -0.83 -3.97 0.39
N GLN A 233 0.38 -3.57 0.77
CA GLN A 233 1.59 -4.38 0.65
C GLN A 233 2.08 -4.86 2.02
N ASN A 234 2.76 -6.01 2.07
CA ASN A 234 3.30 -6.55 3.32
C ASN A 234 4.64 -5.90 3.74
N ILE A 235 4.64 -4.58 3.90
CA ILE A 235 5.86 -3.76 4.14
C ILE A 235 6.52 -4.11 5.47
N VAL A 236 5.73 -4.37 6.51
CA VAL A 236 6.25 -4.77 7.84
C VAL A 236 7.01 -6.09 7.73
N ARG A 237 6.47 -7.08 7.00
CA ARG A 237 7.20 -8.32 6.75
C ARG A 237 8.46 -8.08 5.94
N GLY A 238 8.41 -7.20 4.94
CA GLY A 238 9.60 -6.78 4.20
C GLY A 238 10.69 -6.20 5.08
N GLY A 239 10.33 -5.36 6.05
CA GLY A 239 11.31 -4.83 7.02
C GLY A 239 11.92 -5.91 7.91
N PHE A 240 11.12 -6.92 8.29
CA PHE A 240 11.60 -8.07 9.04
C PHE A 240 12.58 -8.92 8.22
N GLU A 241 12.24 -9.20 6.96
CA GLU A 241 13.07 -9.98 6.04
C GLU A 241 14.34 -9.22 5.64
N ALA A 242 14.28 -7.90 5.49
CA ALA A 242 15.44 -7.04 5.27
C ALA A 242 16.41 -7.08 6.47
N ALA A 243 15.89 -7.04 7.70
CA ALA A 243 16.72 -7.17 8.89
C ALA A 243 17.36 -8.57 8.99
N ALA A 244 16.61 -9.63 8.69
CA ALA A 244 17.15 -10.99 8.64
C ALA A 244 18.26 -11.13 7.58
N LEU A 245 18.07 -10.53 6.41
CA LEU A 245 19.07 -10.53 5.33
C LEU A 245 20.34 -9.78 5.75
N ILE A 246 20.21 -8.62 6.37
CA ILE A 246 21.36 -7.85 6.88
C ILE A 246 22.15 -8.67 7.89
N GLU A 247 21.49 -9.30 8.87
CA GLU A 247 22.19 -10.13 9.86
C GLU A 247 22.85 -11.36 9.22
N HIS A 248 22.21 -11.97 8.22
CA HIS A 248 22.80 -13.08 7.48
C HIS A 248 24.08 -12.65 6.74
N LEU A 249 24.04 -11.52 6.01
CA LEU A 249 25.18 -11.00 5.25
C LEU A 249 26.31 -10.49 6.14
N LEU A 250 26.02 -10.05 7.37
CA LEU A 250 27.06 -9.66 8.34
C LEU A 250 27.78 -10.86 8.93
N ASN A 251 27.14 -12.03 8.98
CA ASN A 251 27.71 -13.24 9.58
C ASN A 251 28.43 -14.14 8.56
N ASP A 252 28.23 -13.91 7.26
CA ASP A 252 28.80 -14.73 6.18
C ASP A 252 29.18 -13.86 4.98
N GLU A 253 30.48 -13.65 4.77
CA GLU A 253 31.03 -12.85 3.68
C GLU A 253 30.84 -13.49 2.30
N GLU A 254 30.67 -14.82 2.22
CA GLU A 254 30.43 -15.55 0.98
C GLU A 254 28.94 -15.73 0.67
N ALA A 255 28.06 -15.23 1.55
CA ALA A 255 26.61 -15.35 1.38
C ALA A 255 26.13 -14.63 0.12
N THR A 256 25.42 -15.38 -0.73
CA THR A 256 24.63 -14.81 -1.82
C THR A 256 23.33 -14.23 -1.27
N TYR A 257 22.84 -13.14 -1.88
CA TYR A 257 21.56 -12.56 -1.52
C TYR A 257 20.53 -12.68 -2.63
N GLN A 258 19.27 -12.51 -2.23
CA GLN A 258 18.15 -12.25 -3.10
C GLN A 258 17.47 -10.95 -2.67
N ASP A 259 16.71 -10.36 -3.58
CA ASP A 259 15.87 -9.20 -3.24
C ASP A 259 14.80 -9.58 -2.21
N VAL A 260 14.48 -8.64 -1.32
CA VAL A 260 13.36 -8.75 -0.41
C VAL A 260 12.09 -8.34 -1.15
N VAL A 261 11.24 -9.32 -1.51
CA VAL A 261 10.06 -9.08 -2.36
C VAL A 261 8.78 -8.89 -1.54
N LEU A 262 8.30 -7.65 -1.44
CA LEU A 262 7.03 -7.26 -0.85
C LEU A 262 5.85 -7.80 -1.66
N GLN A 263 5.06 -8.66 -1.02
CA GLN A 263 3.86 -9.23 -1.63
C GLN A 263 2.65 -8.29 -1.45
N PRO A 264 1.82 -8.08 -2.49
CA PRO A 264 0.52 -7.47 -2.32
C PRO A 264 -0.39 -8.41 -1.52
N VAL A 265 -1.08 -7.87 -0.52
CA VAL A 265 -1.86 -8.63 0.46
C VAL A 265 -3.33 -8.70 0.07
N ASN A 266 -3.95 -7.53 0.00
CA ASN A 266 -5.38 -7.36 -0.25
C ASN A 266 -5.66 -5.93 -0.75
N ILE A 267 -6.87 -5.74 -1.27
CA ILE A 267 -7.40 -4.42 -1.56
C ILE A 267 -8.24 -3.94 -0.39
N ILE A 268 -7.89 -2.78 0.14
CA ILE A 268 -8.69 -2.05 1.11
C ILE A 268 -9.71 -1.24 0.34
N ASN A 269 -10.89 -1.82 0.18
CA ASN A 269 -12.02 -1.20 -0.51
C ASN A 269 -12.55 -0.03 0.31
N ARG A 270 -12.50 1.17 -0.27
CA ARG A 270 -13.08 2.41 0.25
C ARG A 270 -14.00 3.04 -0.80
N LEU A 271 -14.47 4.25 -0.53
CA LEU A 271 -15.50 4.92 -1.34
C LEU A 271 -15.05 5.23 -2.78
N SER A 272 -13.75 5.39 -3.04
CA SER A 272 -13.26 5.67 -4.40
C SER A 272 -13.44 4.53 -5.40
N THR A 273 -13.75 3.30 -4.95
CA THR A 273 -14.05 2.15 -5.81
C THR A 273 -15.34 1.43 -5.42
N ASP A 274 -15.99 1.85 -4.35
CA ASP A 274 -17.29 1.35 -3.94
C ASP A 274 -18.36 1.94 -4.86
N PHE A 275 -18.53 1.29 -6.02
CA PHE A 275 -19.60 1.53 -6.99
C PHE A 275 -20.96 1.21 -6.36
N TYR A 276 -21.32 1.95 -5.33
CA TYR A 276 -22.70 2.13 -4.96
C TYR A 276 -23.18 3.28 -5.83
N SER A 277 -23.95 2.93 -6.86
CA SER A 277 -24.80 3.86 -7.61
C SER A 277 -25.82 4.48 -6.64
N THR A 278 -25.36 5.37 -5.76
CA THR A 278 -26.23 6.07 -4.83
C THR A 278 -25.96 7.56 -4.91
N THR A 279 -27.00 8.27 -5.33
CA THR A 279 -27.12 9.72 -5.18
C THR A 279 -27.45 10.12 -3.74
N ASP A 280 -27.51 9.15 -2.82
CA ASP A 280 -27.87 9.35 -1.42
C ASP A 280 -26.71 9.95 -0.61
N ALA A 281 -26.69 11.28 -0.55
CA ALA A 281 -25.70 12.06 0.22
C ALA A 281 -25.61 11.66 1.71
N HIS A 282 -26.70 11.16 2.31
CA HIS A 282 -26.67 10.74 3.71
C HIS A 282 -25.94 9.40 3.87
N ILE A 283 -26.13 8.46 2.95
CA ILE A 283 -25.39 7.20 2.98
C ILE A 283 -23.91 7.43 2.66
N GLN A 284 -23.58 8.35 1.76
CA GLN A 284 -22.20 8.76 1.53
C GLN A 284 -21.55 9.35 2.79
N THR A 285 -22.26 10.22 3.51
CA THR A 285 -21.81 10.79 4.79
C THR A 285 -21.57 9.70 5.85
N ALA A 286 -22.52 8.75 5.96
CA ALA A 286 -22.39 7.62 6.89
C ALA A 286 -21.19 6.72 6.55
N LEU A 287 -21.01 6.37 5.28
CA LEU A 287 -19.87 5.58 4.81
C LEU A 287 -18.55 6.30 5.08
N LYS A 288 -18.46 7.61 4.78
CA LYS A 288 -17.27 8.43 5.03
C LYS A 288 -16.89 8.40 6.51
N TYR A 289 -17.86 8.60 7.40
CA TYR A 289 -17.63 8.53 8.84
C TYR A 289 -17.13 7.15 9.30
N ILE A 290 -17.72 6.05 8.79
CA ILE A 290 -17.28 4.69 9.11
C ILE A 290 -15.81 4.50 8.73
N HIS A 291 -15.41 4.88 7.50
CA HIS A 291 -14.04 4.70 7.02
C HIS A 291 -13.02 5.51 7.82
N GLN A 292 -13.35 6.76 8.17
CA GLN A 292 -12.47 7.63 8.94
C GLN A 292 -12.29 7.19 10.41
N ASN A 293 -13.24 6.42 10.96
CA ASN A 293 -13.26 6.07 12.38
C ASN A 293 -13.18 4.55 12.62
N ILE A 294 -12.84 3.74 11.61
CA ILE A 294 -12.89 2.27 11.71
C ILE A 294 -11.96 1.69 12.78
N ALA A 295 -10.86 2.40 13.08
CA ALA A 295 -9.90 2.02 14.11
C ALA A 295 -10.42 2.27 15.54
N ALA A 296 -11.48 3.07 15.70
CA ALA A 296 -12.11 3.34 16.99
C ALA A 296 -13.30 2.39 17.25
N ASP A 297 -13.80 2.37 18.49
CA ASP A 297 -15.00 1.60 18.84
C ASP A 297 -16.29 2.32 18.41
N ILE A 298 -16.52 2.37 17.10
CA ILE A 298 -17.70 3.03 16.52
C ILE A 298 -18.98 2.20 16.71
N THR A 299 -20.07 2.86 17.10
CA THR A 299 -21.40 2.23 17.18
C THR A 299 -22.33 2.74 16.09
N VAL A 300 -23.40 1.99 15.82
CA VAL A 300 -24.47 2.47 14.91
C VAL A 300 -25.09 3.77 15.42
N SER A 301 -25.14 3.98 16.73
CA SER A 301 -25.62 5.24 17.31
C SER A 301 -24.74 6.43 16.89
N ASP A 302 -23.44 6.25 16.77
CA ASP A 302 -22.52 7.32 16.39
C ASP A 302 -22.65 7.70 14.93
N ILE A 303 -22.93 6.72 14.07
CA ILE A 303 -23.20 6.93 12.64
C ILE A 303 -24.52 7.67 12.45
N VAL A 304 -25.56 7.33 13.22
CA VAL A 304 -26.86 8.02 13.18
C VAL A 304 -26.71 9.51 13.51
N LYS A 305 -25.80 9.89 14.42
CA LYS A 305 -25.54 11.31 14.76
C LYS A 305 -24.96 12.12 13.59
N GLN A 306 -24.39 11.47 12.57
CA GLN A 306 -23.78 12.14 11.42
C GLN A 306 -24.78 12.53 10.32
N VAL A 307 -26.02 12.05 10.41
CA VAL A 307 -27.02 12.21 9.35
C VAL A 307 -28.37 12.60 9.95
N PRO A 308 -29.17 13.43 9.25
CA PRO A 308 -30.50 13.82 9.72
C PRO A 308 -31.55 12.72 9.46
N LEU A 309 -31.21 11.45 9.75
CA LEU A 309 -32.07 10.28 9.53
C LEU A 309 -32.30 9.54 10.85
N SER A 310 -33.51 8.98 11.03
CA SER A 310 -33.74 8.03 12.11
C SER A 310 -32.92 6.75 11.90
N ARG A 311 -32.55 6.06 12.98
CA ARG A 311 -31.78 4.79 12.92
C ARG A 311 -32.40 3.80 11.92
N ARG A 312 -33.72 3.58 12.00
CA ARG A 312 -34.42 2.64 11.13
C ARG A 312 -34.32 3.04 9.65
N LEU A 313 -34.49 4.32 9.34
CA LEU A 313 -34.41 4.80 7.96
C LEU A 313 -32.99 4.70 7.42
N LEU A 314 -31.99 5.02 8.25
CA LEU A 314 -30.57 4.86 7.91
C LEU A 314 -30.26 3.38 7.60
N GLU A 315 -30.66 2.44 8.45
CA GLU A 315 -30.41 1.01 8.23
C GLU A 315 -31.04 0.47 6.94
N ILE A 316 -32.28 0.89 6.64
CA ILE A 316 -32.97 0.49 5.40
C ILE A 316 -32.22 1.03 4.18
N ARG A 317 -31.95 2.33 4.15
CA ARG A 317 -31.27 2.99 3.02
C ARG A 317 -29.86 2.45 2.85
N PHE A 318 -29.13 2.27 3.95
CA PHE A 318 -27.78 1.71 3.93
C PHE A 318 -27.77 0.29 3.37
N LYS A 319 -28.71 -0.56 3.77
CA LYS A 319 -28.80 -1.94 3.24
C LYS A 319 -29.19 -1.96 1.76
N GLN A 320 -30.07 -1.06 1.32
CA GLN A 320 -30.43 -0.94 -0.10
C GLN A 320 -29.23 -0.52 -0.96
N VAL A 321 -28.42 0.40 -0.45
CA VAL A 321 -27.22 0.89 -1.15
C VAL A 321 -26.11 -0.14 -1.12
N THR A 322 -25.74 -0.63 0.06
CA THR A 322 -24.53 -1.45 0.26
C THR A 322 -24.76 -2.95 0.14
N GLN A 323 -26.02 -3.38 0.00
CA GLN A 323 -26.45 -4.78 0.08
C GLN A 323 -26.10 -5.49 1.41
N GLN A 324 -25.66 -4.72 2.42
CA GLN A 324 -25.22 -5.21 3.71
C GLN A 324 -25.80 -4.36 4.84
N SER A 325 -26.01 -4.94 6.02
CA SER A 325 -26.32 -4.13 7.21
C SER A 325 -25.08 -3.33 7.64
N ILE A 326 -25.27 -2.19 8.29
CA ILE A 326 -24.19 -1.36 8.85
C ILE A 326 -23.21 -2.19 9.71
N HIS A 327 -23.73 -3.02 10.61
CA HIS A 327 -22.91 -3.91 11.44
C HIS A 327 -22.03 -4.86 10.63
N LYS A 328 -22.59 -5.52 9.62
CA LYS A 328 -21.85 -6.41 8.72
C LYS A 328 -20.77 -5.67 7.93
N TYR A 329 -21.05 -4.46 7.48
CA TYR A 329 -20.09 -3.63 6.75
C TYR A 329 -18.88 -3.26 7.62
N ILE A 330 -19.12 -2.72 8.82
CA ILE A 330 -18.07 -2.41 9.80
C ILE A 330 -17.26 -3.66 10.15
N PHE A 331 -17.94 -4.78 10.40
CA PHE A 331 -17.30 -6.04 10.72
C PHE A 331 -16.36 -6.52 9.60
N ASN A 332 -16.80 -6.45 8.34
CA ASN A 332 -15.96 -6.82 7.20
C ASN A 332 -14.72 -5.94 7.11
N LEU A 333 -14.85 -4.61 7.29
CA LEU A 333 -13.71 -3.69 7.30
C LEU A 333 -12.72 -4.01 8.44
N ARG A 334 -13.20 -4.29 9.66
CA ARG A 334 -12.35 -4.73 10.78
C ARG A 334 -11.65 -6.05 10.47
N MET A 335 -12.32 -6.97 9.77
CA MET A 335 -11.74 -8.26 9.38
C MET A 335 -10.66 -8.13 8.30
N GLU A 336 -10.80 -7.17 7.38
CA GLU A 336 -9.74 -6.83 6.42
C GLU A 336 -8.51 -6.28 7.14
N ARG A 337 -8.70 -5.36 8.11
CA ARG A 337 -7.59 -4.85 8.95
C ARG A 337 -6.94 -5.95 9.79
N PHE A 338 -7.74 -6.87 10.32
CA PHE A 338 -7.24 -8.05 11.04
C PHE A 338 -6.33 -8.89 10.12
N ALA A 339 -6.75 -9.15 8.88
CA ALA A 339 -5.96 -9.91 7.92
C ALA A 339 -4.60 -9.24 7.63
N GLN A 340 -4.57 -7.92 7.49
CA GLN A 340 -3.33 -7.17 7.27
C GLN A 340 -2.36 -7.32 8.44
N LEU A 341 -2.82 -7.07 9.67
CA LEU A 341 -1.98 -7.20 10.86
C LEU A 341 -1.51 -8.64 11.09
N LEU A 342 -2.33 -9.62 10.71
CA LEU A 342 -2.00 -11.04 10.83
C LEU A 342 -0.82 -11.46 9.94
N LEU A 343 -0.66 -10.82 8.76
CA LEU A 343 0.47 -11.07 7.86
C LEU A 343 1.71 -10.25 8.21
N ALA A 344 1.52 -9.12 8.90
CA ALA A 344 2.58 -8.24 9.36
C ALA A 344 3.26 -8.73 10.66
N SER A 345 2.71 -9.75 11.33
CA SER A 345 3.13 -10.14 12.68
C SER A 345 2.98 -11.64 12.95
N ASP A 346 3.94 -12.18 13.71
CA ASP A 346 3.85 -13.54 14.29
C ASP A 346 3.10 -13.59 15.63
N ALA A 347 2.55 -12.46 16.10
CA ALA A 347 1.79 -12.38 17.35
C ALA A 347 0.61 -13.39 17.39
N PRO A 348 0.20 -13.84 18.58
CA PRO A 348 -1.00 -14.66 18.74
C PRO A 348 -2.23 -14.01 18.08
N ILE A 349 -3.09 -14.83 17.46
CA ILE A 349 -4.34 -14.38 16.81
C ILE A 349 -5.20 -13.53 17.74
N ALA A 350 -5.21 -13.86 19.04
CA ALA A 350 -5.98 -13.12 20.06
C ALA A 350 -5.55 -11.66 20.15
N ASP A 351 -4.24 -11.41 20.24
CA ASP A 351 -3.65 -10.08 20.38
C ASP A 351 -3.91 -9.23 19.13
N VAL A 352 -3.80 -9.84 17.94
CA VAL A 352 -4.08 -9.16 16.67
C VAL A 352 -5.57 -8.78 16.56
N ALA A 353 -6.46 -9.62 17.06
CA ALA A 353 -7.90 -9.36 17.04
C ALA A 353 -8.31 -8.25 18.00
N GLU A 354 -7.67 -8.17 19.16
CA GLU A 354 -7.89 -7.08 20.12
C GLU A 354 -7.49 -5.73 19.53
N GLN A 355 -6.36 -5.65 18.82
CA GLN A 355 -5.87 -4.43 18.16
C GLN A 355 -6.84 -3.83 17.12
N VAL A 356 -7.75 -4.63 16.57
CA VAL A 356 -8.76 -4.17 15.60
C VAL A 356 -10.18 -4.09 16.18
N GLY A 357 -10.32 -4.23 17.50
CA GLY A 357 -11.60 -4.17 18.21
C GLY A 357 -12.52 -5.36 17.89
N ILE A 358 -11.96 -6.56 17.65
CA ILE A 358 -12.72 -7.81 17.52
C ILE A 358 -12.71 -8.55 18.86
N ASN A 359 -13.77 -8.32 19.65
CA ASN A 359 -13.85 -8.84 21.02
C ASN A 359 -14.31 -10.31 21.10
N ASN A 360 -14.87 -10.88 20.02
CA ASN A 360 -15.40 -12.25 20.02
C ASN A 360 -14.47 -13.24 19.33
N LEU A 361 -13.38 -13.60 20.01
CA LEU A 361 -12.39 -14.57 19.53
C LEU A 361 -13.00 -15.96 19.20
N LYS A 362 -14.04 -16.38 19.94
CA LYS A 362 -14.68 -17.70 19.73
C LYS A 362 -15.28 -17.86 18.33
N ASN A 363 -15.75 -16.77 17.72
CA ASN A 363 -16.33 -16.78 16.38
C ASN A 363 -15.39 -16.26 15.30
N LEU A 364 -14.30 -15.60 15.67
CA LEU A 364 -13.34 -14.98 14.76
C LEU A 364 -12.85 -15.95 13.68
N SER A 365 -12.32 -17.12 14.07
CA SER A 365 -11.77 -18.07 13.09
C SER A 365 -12.80 -18.56 12.10
N ARG A 366 -14.05 -18.79 12.54
CA ARG A 366 -15.16 -19.21 11.67
C ARG A 366 -15.56 -18.09 10.70
N GLN A 367 -15.67 -16.86 11.21
CA GLN A 367 -16.05 -15.70 10.41
C GLN A 367 -14.94 -15.32 9.41
N PHE A 368 -13.69 -15.36 9.83
CA PHE A 368 -12.53 -15.16 8.97
C PHE A 368 -12.49 -16.21 7.86
N LYS A 369 -12.67 -17.50 8.18
CA LYS A 369 -12.73 -18.57 7.17
C LYS A 369 -13.89 -18.40 6.18
N ALA A 370 -15.03 -17.88 6.62
CA ALA A 370 -16.13 -17.57 5.71
C ALA A 370 -15.76 -16.46 4.70
N LEU A 371 -15.01 -15.45 5.16
CA LEU A 371 -14.59 -14.29 4.36
C LEU A 371 -13.40 -14.61 3.45
N LYS A 372 -12.31 -15.15 4.01
CA LYS A 372 -11.03 -15.42 3.32
C LYS A 372 -10.87 -16.84 2.80
N LYS A 373 -11.88 -17.71 2.97
CA LYS A 373 -11.89 -19.15 2.59
C LYS A 373 -10.91 -20.06 3.34
N VAL A 374 -9.89 -19.49 3.98
CA VAL A 374 -8.91 -20.18 4.83
C VAL A 374 -8.98 -19.68 6.27
N SER A 375 -8.53 -20.49 7.24
CA SER A 375 -8.43 -20.05 8.63
C SER A 375 -7.33 -18.99 8.81
N PRO A 376 -7.34 -18.19 9.90
CA PRO A 376 -6.28 -17.21 10.15
C PRO A 376 -4.87 -17.82 10.12
N ASN A 377 -4.66 -18.99 10.73
CA ASN A 377 -3.37 -19.67 10.73
C ASN A 377 -2.94 -20.13 9.32
N GLU A 378 -3.87 -20.69 8.53
CA GLU A 378 -3.59 -21.09 7.15
C GLU A 378 -3.28 -19.86 6.28
N TYR A 379 -4.02 -18.77 6.45
CA TYR A 379 -3.78 -17.50 5.75
C TYR A 379 -2.39 -16.96 6.06
N ARG A 380 -2.00 -16.91 7.33
CA ARG A 380 -0.65 -16.53 7.73
C ARG A 380 0.40 -17.42 7.06
N LYS A 381 0.24 -18.74 7.16
CA LYS A 381 1.20 -19.71 6.61
C LYS A 381 1.34 -19.60 5.09
N GLU A 382 0.24 -19.48 4.35
CA GLU A 382 0.27 -19.41 2.89
C GLU A 382 1.05 -18.18 2.40
N TYR A 383 0.85 -17.04 3.06
CA TYR A 383 1.49 -15.78 2.69
C TYR A 383 2.91 -15.64 3.26
N GLN A 384 3.27 -16.39 4.31
CA GLN A 384 4.65 -16.47 4.82
C GLN A 384 5.53 -17.45 4.02
N THR A 385 4.98 -18.59 3.59
CA THR A 385 5.77 -19.65 2.92
C THR A 385 6.16 -19.23 1.49
N LYS A 386 5.37 -18.37 0.84
CA LYS A 386 5.65 -17.84 -0.50
C LYS A 386 6.86 -16.87 -0.55
N SER A 387 7.35 -16.37 0.58
CA SER A 387 8.59 -15.57 0.64
C SER A 387 9.87 -16.40 0.62
N TYR A 388 9.82 -17.70 0.96
CA TYR A 388 11.00 -18.58 1.06
C TYR A 388 11.10 -19.64 -0.05
N GLN A 389 10.07 -19.75 -0.91
CA GLN A 389 10.08 -20.69 -2.03
C GLN A 389 9.79 -19.94 -3.33
N ARG A 390 10.82 -19.31 -3.89
CA ARG A 390 11.10 -19.30 -5.33
C ARG A 390 12.45 -18.71 -5.67
#